data_AF-A0AAN9AKN3-F1
#
_entry.id   AF-A0AAN9AKN3-F1
#
_cell.length_a   1.000
_cell.length_b   1.000
_cell.length_c   1.000
_cell.angle_alpha   90.00
_cell.angle_beta   90.00
_cell.angle_gamma   90.00
#
_symmetry.space_group_name_H-M   'P 1'
#
loop_
_entity.id
_entity.type
_entity.pdbx_description
1 polymer ?
#
loop_
_entity_poly.entity_id
_entity_poly.type
_entity_poly.pdbx_seq_one_letter_code
_entity_poly.pdbx_strand_id
1 'polypeptide(L)' 'MKVVLVLLFLGLMAFSTATACQSNRGCNRMYSPVCGSDGKTYGNECMLQRAQDCDSSITKVGDGAC' A
#
# COMPACT_ATOMS: atom_id res chain seq x y z
N MET A 1 13.03 -32.59 -25.09
CA MET A 1 14.18 -32.19 -24.26
C MET A 1 14.21 -30.69 -23.95
N LYS A 2 14.00 -29.78 -24.93
CA LYS A 2 13.91 -28.32 -24.68
C LYS A 2 12.66 -27.88 -23.89
N VAL A 3 11.51 -28.53 -24.11
CA VAL A 3 10.23 -28.20 -23.45
C VAL A 3 10.24 -28.50 -21.94
N VAL A 4 10.95 -29.56 -21.52
CA VAL A 4 11.10 -29.94 -20.11
C VAL A 4 11.87 -28.87 -19.33
N LEU A 5 12.90 -28.28 -19.97
CA LEU A 5 13.69 -27.20 -19.37
C LEU A 5 12.85 -25.93 -19.15
N VAL A 6 11.98 -25.58 -20.10
CA VAL A 6 11.10 -24.40 -20.02
C VAL A 6 10.10 -24.52 -18.86
N LEU A 7 9.55 -25.71 -18.62
CA LEU A 7 8.61 -25.95 -17.50
C LEU A 7 9.29 -25.90 -16.13
N LEU A 8 10.56 -26.33 -16.03
CA LEU A 8 11.34 -26.22 -14.79
C LEU A 8 11.69 -24.75 -14.46
N PHE A 9 11.97 -23.92 -15.47
CA PHE A 9 12.20 -22.50 -15.28
C PHE A 9 10.92 -21.71 -14.98
N LEU A 10 9.79 -22.04 -15.60
CA LEU A 10 8.49 -21.43 -15.28
C LEU A 10 7.95 -21.85 -13.90
N GLY A 11 8.28 -23.07 -13.45
CA GLY A 11 7.90 -23.57 -12.12
C GLY A 11 8.59 -22.86 -10.95
N LEU A 12 9.82 -22.35 -11.14
CA LEU A 12 10.57 -21.59 -10.13
C LEU A 12 10.20 -20.09 -10.08
N MET A 13 9.43 -19.60 -11.05
CA MET A 13 8.99 -18.20 -11.11
C MET A 13 7.58 -17.99 -10.54
N ALA A 14 6.95 -19.05 -10.00
CA ALA A 14 5.74 -18.91 -9.20
C ALA A 14 6.11 -18.41 -7.79
N PHE A 15 5.29 -17.50 -7.24
CA PHE A 15 5.35 -16.90 -5.89
C PHE A 15 6.09 -15.57 -5.74
N SER A 16 5.65 -14.55 -6.47
CA SER A 16 5.54 -13.24 -5.84
C SER A 16 4.27 -12.54 -6.29
N THR A 17 3.14 -12.92 -5.70
CA THR A 17 1.91 -12.13 -5.78
C THR A 17 1.58 -11.59 -4.40
N ALA A 18 2.55 -10.93 -3.76
CA ALA A 18 2.20 -9.85 -2.84
C ALA A 18 1.94 -8.63 -3.72
N THR A 19 0.71 -8.47 -4.20
CA THR A 19 0.28 -7.19 -4.77
C THR A 19 0.30 -6.20 -3.62
N ALA A 20 1.44 -5.52 -3.43
CA ALA A 20 1.49 -4.34 -2.61
C ALA A 20 0.47 -3.37 -3.20
N CYS A 21 -0.38 -2.80 -2.36
CA CYS A 21 -1.30 -1.78 -2.84
C CYS A 21 -0.49 -0.58 -3.32
N GLN A 22 -0.54 -0.35 -4.63
CA GLN A 22 0.08 0.79 -5.27
C GLN A 22 -1.00 1.83 -5.53
N SER A 23 -1.25 2.72 -4.56
CA SER A 23 -1.97 3.95 -4.85
C SER A 23 -1.14 4.81 -5.80
N ASN A 24 -1.73 5.20 -6.93
CA ASN A 24 -1.15 6.14 -7.91
C ASN A 24 -1.34 7.61 -7.49
N ARG A 25 -1.78 7.85 -6.24
CA ARG A 25 -2.05 9.18 -5.70
C ARG A 25 -0.73 9.83 -5.30
N GLY A 26 -0.34 10.89 -6.01
CA GLY A 26 0.79 11.73 -5.65
C GLY A 26 0.44 12.62 -4.47
N CYS A 27 1.25 12.60 -3.41
CA CYS A 27 1.06 13.45 -2.23
C CYS A 27 2.19 14.46 -2.11
N ASN A 28 1.84 15.67 -1.69
CA ASN A 28 2.83 16.65 -1.27
C ASN A 28 3.54 16.17 0.01
N ARG A 29 4.67 16.80 0.33
CA ARG A 29 5.44 16.55 1.55
C ARG A 29 5.12 17.54 2.67
N MET A 30 3.98 18.23 2.61
CA MET A 30 3.56 19.13 3.67
C MET A 30 3.20 18.31 4.90
N TYR A 31 3.77 18.67 6.04
CA TYR A 31 3.46 18.01 7.30
C TYR A 31 2.24 18.68 7.95
N SER A 32 1.16 17.92 8.06
CA SER A 32 -0.11 18.31 8.68
C SER A 32 -0.78 17.03 9.22
N PRO A 33 -0.27 16.49 10.35
CA PRO A 33 -0.57 15.12 10.75
C PRO A 33 -2.06 14.88 11.00
N VAL A 34 -2.52 13.66 10.73
CA VAL A 34 -3.89 13.20 11.01
C VAL A 34 -3.85 11.79 11.61
N CYS A 35 -4.81 11.49 12.49
CA CYS A 35 -4.95 10.20 13.14
C CYS A 35 -5.96 9.32 12.37
N GLY A 36 -5.55 8.11 12.01
CA GLY A 36 -6.42 7.11 11.36
C GLY A 36 -7.12 6.18 12.35
N SER A 37 -8.19 5.52 11.90
CA SER A 37 -8.94 4.51 12.68
C SER A 37 -8.15 3.25 12.97
N ASP A 38 -7.05 3.05 12.25
CA ASP A 38 -6.06 2.00 12.47
C ASP A 38 -5.02 2.39 13.55
N GLY A 39 -5.18 3.55 14.19
CA GLY A 39 -4.29 4.06 15.21
C GLY A 39 -2.96 4.59 14.69
N LYS A 40 -2.82 4.76 13.36
CA LYS A 40 -1.60 5.31 12.76
C LYS A 40 -1.71 6.82 12.53
N THR A 41 -0.60 7.50 12.78
CA THR A 41 -0.41 8.90 12.40
C THR A 41 0.06 8.99 10.96
N TYR A 42 -0.72 9.67 10.12
CA TYR A 42 -0.37 9.98 8.74
C TYR A 42 0.21 11.37 8.65
N GLY A 43 1.27 11.56 7.86
CA GLY A 43 1.95 12.85 7.76
C GLY A 43 1.08 13.99 7.21
N ASN A 44 0.06 13.65 6.43
CA ASN A 44 -1.02 14.55 6.02
C ASN A 44 -2.26 13.77 5.54
N GLU A 45 -3.34 14.51 5.29
CA GLU A 45 -4.60 13.99 4.75
C GLU A 45 -4.40 13.19 3.46
N CYS A 46 -3.52 13.63 2.55
CA CYS A 46 -3.26 12.89 1.32
C CYS A 46 -2.64 11.52 1.59
N MET A 47 -1.71 11.43 2.55
CA MET A 47 -1.11 10.15 2.93
C MET A 47 -2.12 9.21 3.60
N LEU A 48 -3.08 9.73 4.37
CA LEU A 48 -4.19 8.95 4.89
C LEU A 48 -5.05 8.41 3.74
N GLN A 49 -5.44 9.26 2.78
CA GLN A 49 -6.20 8.86 1.60
C GLN A 49 -5.47 7.82 0.75
N ARG A 50 -4.14 7.94 0.64
CA ARG A 50 -3.31 6.96 -0.06
C ARG A 50 -3.38 5.59 0.60
N ALA A 51 -3.48 5.53 1.93
CA ALA A 51 -3.70 4.28 2.66
C ALA A 51 -5.14 3.78 2.50
N GLN A 52 -6.13 4.68 2.43
CA GLN A 52 -7.52 4.31 2.16
C GLN A 52 -7.74 3.67 0.79
N ASP A 53 -6.95 4.08 -0.22
CA ASP A 53 -6.94 3.42 -1.54
C ASP A 53 -6.54 1.93 -1.44
N CYS A 54 -5.84 1.56 -0.38
CA CYS A 54 -5.38 0.19 -0.09
C CYS A 54 -6.27 -0.54 0.91
N ASP A 55 -6.83 0.21 1.85
CA ASP A 55 -7.64 -0.29 2.92
C ASP A 55 -8.75 0.72 3.23
N SER A 56 -9.92 0.49 2.64
CA SER A 56 -11.08 1.35 2.80
C SER A 56 -11.69 1.30 4.21
N SER A 57 -11.21 0.43 5.11
CA SER A 57 -11.62 0.41 6.52
C SER A 57 -10.98 1.55 7.33
N ILE A 58 -9.92 2.16 6.81
CA ILE A 58 -9.24 3.28 7.45
C ILE A 58 -10.09 4.54 7.28
N THR A 59 -10.43 5.19 8.39
CA THR A 59 -11.12 6.48 8.42
C THR A 59 -10.32 7.46 9.25
N LYS A 60 -10.54 8.76 9.01
CA LYS A 60 -9.92 9.78 9.84
C LYS A 60 -10.62 9.86 11.18
N VAL A 61 -9.87 9.69 12.27
CA VAL A 61 -10.34 9.84 13.65
C VAL A 61 -10.18 11.28 14.13
N GLY A 62 -9.10 11.96 13.74
CA GLY A 62 -8.86 13.34 14.17
C GLY A 62 -7.73 14.02 13.41
N ASP A 63 -7.66 15.34 13.60
CA ASP A 63 -6.49 16.13 13.21
C ASP A 63 -5.40 16.03 14.29
N GLY A 64 -4.14 16.05 13.86
CA GLY A 64 -2.98 15.79 14.74
C GLY A 64 -2.51 14.34 14.70
N ALA A 65 -1.48 14.04 15.49
CA ALA A 65 -1.01 12.68 15.67
C ALA A 65 -1.99 11.87 16.53
N CYS A 66 -2.11 10.57 16.25
CA CYS A 66 -2.39 9.57 17.28
C CYS A 66 -1.18 9.52 18.24
#